data_AF-A0A7C4ULY6-F1
#
_entry.id   AF-A0A7C4ULY6-F1
#
_cell.length_a   1.000
_cell.length_b   1.000
_cell.length_c   1.000
_cell.angle_alpha   90.00
_cell.angle_beta   90.00
_cell.angle_gamma   90.00
#
_symmetry.space_group_name_H-M   'P 1'
#
loop_
_entity.id
_entity.type
_entity.pdbx_description
1 polymer ?
#
loop_
_entity_poly.entity_id
_entity_poly.type
_entity_poly.pdbx_seq_one_letter_code
_entity_poly.pdbx_strand_id
1 'polypeptide(L)'
;MRSAERDASDRVTATAGRGPGARLNILCNWANHVRAVCETRLDPKVLLTDDRPIFPTSTEAPVVMLFESDRLRLGVSDGVATLWLGDEAARNAIGLRFLRELDQAINAAENSPVIDVLVVRSGVPGIFATGPDLDELAHLDDAESRLEHAAIGQHVFRRFADLAQRMQTVAVIEGRCRDVGLELALACSHRLSVASPDALFSFDCRRHGVPSCWGGTVRLQGTIGLKAALDLFAGKLLPARAAARCGLIDRVVGARQARSELLWYLAELQDLKHSTQKRRGAVSIVQRIRELPIFASGLAKRAIQEHDDAIFQTIVETVMHGWRHGAAEGMSKERRAFASAIDTSESMRRQSRYRRIRRYLQSCANTSLPGRIVVVGSDQTSVDFALLALQSGCGACLLESVPSARQRGEALLRDGIARAVHNGWLNALEAQAKAKGIFSAAAEFRFAGNDLVIVADKSAQGPSAILTLESELPKEALLVSLAPLGNLTGSFNHPERCLSLLAATPVSPGNHVELRPGPATRPALAARLARWLDACGLLLTEAPVFAAESMPAVFAA
;
A
#
# COMPACT_ATOMS: atom_id res chain seq x y z
N MET A 1 -60.60 42.83 -3.86
CA MET A 1 -60.89 43.63 -5.08
C MET A 1 -59.63 44.39 -5.45
N ARG A 2 -59.07 44.07 -6.64
CA ARG A 2 -58.27 44.91 -7.58
C ARG A 2 -56.98 45.57 -7.05
N SER A 3 -55.78 45.11 -7.42
CA SER A 3 -55.00 45.50 -8.64
C SER A 3 -54.71 47.01 -8.66
N ALA A 4 -53.53 47.56 -8.94
CA ALA A 4 -52.31 47.10 -9.58
C ALA A 4 -51.22 48.18 -9.37
N GLU A 5 -49.95 47.79 -9.46
CA GLU A 5 -48.91 48.44 -10.28
C GLU A 5 -48.79 49.99 -10.32
N ARG A 6 -47.67 50.56 -9.85
CA ARG A 6 -46.50 50.98 -10.67
C ARG A 6 -45.54 51.92 -9.92
N ASP A 7 -44.27 51.67 -10.23
CA ASP A 7 -43.15 52.62 -10.29
C ASP A 7 -42.68 53.35 -9.03
N ALA A 8 -41.57 52.82 -8.48
CA ALA A 8 -40.40 53.64 -8.23
C ALA A 8 -39.14 52.77 -8.32
N SER A 9 -38.45 52.82 -9.46
CA SER A 9 -37.03 52.50 -9.50
C SER A 9 -36.27 53.66 -8.87
N ASP A 10 -35.34 53.33 -7.98
CA ASP A 10 -33.93 53.76 -8.05
C ASP A 10 -33.30 53.87 -6.66
N ARG A 11 -32.18 53.14 -6.55
CA ARG A 11 -31.09 53.25 -5.57
C ARG A 11 -31.44 52.88 -4.13
N VAL A 12 -30.76 51.85 -3.63
CA VAL A 12 -29.83 51.92 -2.48
C VAL A 12 -29.26 50.52 -2.20
N THR A 13 -27.96 50.40 -2.47
CA THR A 13 -26.92 49.58 -1.81
C THR A 13 -27.17 48.13 -1.39
N ALA A 14 -26.28 47.28 -1.89
CA ALA A 14 -25.94 45.97 -1.37
C ALA A 14 -25.74 45.96 0.17
N THR A 15 -26.48 45.11 0.88
CA THR A 15 -26.06 44.40 2.11
C THR A 15 -27.05 43.27 2.45
N ALA A 16 -26.50 42.16 2.99
CA ALA A 16 -27.16 41.00 3.62
C ALA A 16 -27.96 40.03 2.71
N GLY A 17 -27.97 38.71 2.93
CA GLY A 17 -27.44 37.91 4.03
C GLY A 17 -27.61 36.40 3.78
N ARG A 18 -26.71 35.59 4.35
CA ARG A 18 -26.88 34.14 4.45
C ARG A 18 -27.90 33.85 5.54
N GLY A 19 -29.06 33.33 5.16
CA GLY A 19 -30.11 32.91 6.10
C GLY A 19 -29.90 31.49 6.66
N PRO A 20 -30.48 31.18 7.84
CA PRO A 20 -30.40 29.87 8.51
C PRO A 20 -31.04 28.69 7.75
N GLY A 21 -31.73 28.95 6.63
CA GLY A 21 -32.35 27.91 5.78
C GLY A 21 -31.37 26.94 5.12
N ALA A 22 -30.13 27.37 4.82
CA ALA A 22 -29.12 26.48 4.23
C ALA A 22 -28.64 25.39 5.20
N ARG A 23 -28.59 25.67 6.51
CA ARG A 23 -28.23 24.68 7.54
C ARG A 23 -29.38 23.71 7.84
N LEU A 24 -30.64 24.15 7.73
CA LEU A 24 -31.80 23.27 7.88
C LEU A 24 -31.96 22.30 6.70
N ASN A 25 -31.70 22.74 5.46
CA ASN A 25 -31.77 21.85 4.30
C ASN A 25 -30.72 20.72 4.36
N ILE A 26 -29.53 20.99 4.91
CA ILE A 26 -28.49 19.97 5.10
C ILE A 26 -28.90 18.94 6.17
N LEU A 27 -29.53 19.38 7.27
CA LEU A 27 -30.02 18.48 8.33
C LEU A 27 -31.25 17.67 7.89
N CYS A 28 -32.15 18.24 7.10
CA CYS A 28 -33.31 17.52 6.54
C CYS A 28 -32.88 16.49 5.48
N ASN A 29 -31.90 16.83 4.61
CA ASN A 29 -31.32 15.86 3.68
C ASN A 29 -30.56 14.75 4.40
N TRP A 30 -29.91 15.04 5.53
CA TRP A 30 -29.27 14.04 6.38
C TRP A 30 -30.28 13.05 6.97
N ALA A 31 -31.39 13.51 7.55
CA ALA A 31 -32.40 12.63 8.14
C ALA A 31 -33.05 11.71 7.10
N ASN A 32 -33.30 12.21 5.89
CA ASN A 32 -33.91 11.43 4.81
C ASN A 32 -32.91 10.46 4.18
N HIS A 33 -31.65 10.83 4.00
CA HIS A 33 -30.63 9.96 3.42
C HIS A 33 -30.17 8.87 4.41
N VAL A 34 -30.07 9.18 5.70
CA VAL A 34 -29.79 8.18 6.75
C VAL A 34 -30.94 7.19 6.88
N ARG A 35 -32.21 7.63 6.81
CA ARG A 35 -33.36 6.71 6.75
C ARG A 35 -33.29 5.77 5.56
N ALA A 36 -33.05 6.31 4.36
CA ALA A 36 -32.97 5.51 3.14
C ALA A 36 -31.84 4.45 3.18
N VAL A 37 -30.69 4.78 3.78
CA VAL A 37 -29.55 3.85 3.92
C VAL A 37 -29.78 2.82 5.04
N CYS A 38 -30.44 3.18 6.12
CA CYS A 38 -30.73 2.27 7.24
C CYS A 38 -31.88 1.29 6.96
N GLU A 39 -32.82 1.64 6.07
CA GLU A 39 -33.97 0.77 5.73
C GLU A 39 -33.62 -0.30 4.69
N THR A 40 -32.56 -0.13 3.90
CA THR A 40 -32.03 -1.21 3.06
C THR A 40 -31.16 -2.15 3.89
N ARG A 41 -31.69 -3.35 4.22
CA ARG A 41 -30.88 -4.50 4.67
C ARG A 41 -29.91 -4.90 3.57
N LEU A 42 -28.76 -4.24 3.49
CA LEU A 42 -27.67 -4.58 2.58
C LEU A 42 -26.80 -5.67 3.23
N ASP A 43 -26.66 -6.77 2.51
CA ASP A 43 -25.75 -7.87 2.83
C ASP A 43 -24.30 -7.33 2.95
N PRO A 44 -23.59 -7.57 4.06
CA PRO A 44 -22.23 -7.06 4.28
C PRO A 44 -21.20 -7.46 3.21
N LYS A 45 -21.49 -8.49 2.40
CA LYS A 45 -20.59 -8.95 1.34
C LYS A 45 -20.74 -8.21 0.01
N VAL A 46 -21.80 -7.42 -0.18
CA VAL A 46 -22.14 -6.81 -1.49
C VAL A 46 -21.55 -5.39 -1.67
N LEU A 47 -21.01 -4.77 -0.62
CA LEU A 47 -20.44 -3.42 -0.68
C LEU A 47 -19.01 -3.33 -1.26
N LEU A 48 -18.32 -4.46 -1.45
CA LEU A 48 -16.88 -4.50 -1.79
C LEU A 48 -16.59 -5.01 -3.22
N THR A 49 -17.61 -5.45 -3.95
CA THR A 49 -17.51 -5.94 -5.34
C THR A 49 -18.48 -5.19 -6.26
N ASP A 50 -19.01 -4.07 -5.79
CA ASP A 50 -19.93 -3.28 -6.58
C ASP A 50 -19.12 -2.42 -7.56
N ASP A 51 -19.10 -2.83 -8.83
CA ASP A 51 -18.52 -2.05 -9.94
C ASP A 51 -19.25 -0.71 -10.15
N ARG A 52 -20.31 -0.43 -9.38
CA ARG A 52 -20.97 0.87 -9.38
C ARG A 52 -20.04 1.92 -8.76
N PRO A 53 -19.89 3.09 -9.42
CA PRO A 53 -19.08 4.17 -8.90
C PRO A 53 -19.53 4.53 -7.47
N ILE A 54 -18.56 4.95 -6.65
CA ILE A 54 -18.78 5.32 -5.24
C ILE A 54 -19.70 6.56 -5.10
N PHE A 55 -20.11 7.19 -6.20
CA PHE A 55 -21.12 8.24 -6.22
C PHE A 55 -22.54 7.66 -6.15
N PRO A 56 -23.48 8.30 -5.43
CA PRO A 56 -24.86 7.85 -5.36
C PRO A 56 -25.48 7.81 -6.76
N THR A 57 -26.01 6.65 -7.17
CA THR A 57 -27.13 6.62 -8.12
C THR A 57 -28.36 7.10 -7.38
N SER A 58 -28.50 8.41 -7.24
CA SER A 58 -29.78 9.02 -7.01
C SER A 58 -29.82 10.35 -7.78
N THR A 59 -30.64 10.34 -8.84
CA THR A 59 -31.09 11.46 -9.69
C THR A 59 -30.08 12.09 -10.67
N GLU A 60 -30.11 11.61 -11.92
CA GLU A 60 -30.06 12.38 -13.19
C GLU A 60 -28.99 13.47 -13.41
N ALA A 61 -27.76 13.34 -12.90
CA ALA A 61 -26.62 14.02 -13.50
C ALA A 61 -25.92 13.06 -14.48
N PRO A 62 -25.88 13.34 -15.79
CA PRO A 62 -25.16 12.48 -16.73
C PRO A 62 -23.65 12.58 -16.46
N VAL A 63 -23.00 11.43 -16.22
CA VAL A 63 -21.53 11.38 -16.18
C VAL A 63 -21.01 11.68 -17.57
N VAL A 64 -20.28 12.79 -17.70
CA VAL A 64 -19.63 13.16 -18.96
C VAL A 64 -18.23 12.57 -18.97
N MET A 65 -17.99 11.64 -19.90
CA MET A 65 -16.64 11.10 -20.13
C MET A 65 -15.81 12.11 -20.90
N LEU A 66 -14.73 12.60 -20.28
CA LEU A 66 -13.81 13.57 -20.89
C LEU A 66 -12.60 12.90 -21.53
N PHE A 67 -12.20 11.73 -21.04
CA PHE A 67 -11.08 10.96 -21.57
C PHE A 67 -11.24 9.48 -21.23
N GLU A 68 -10.85 8.61 -22.16
CA GLU A 68 -10.83 7.16 -21.96
C GLU A 68 -9.68 6.55 -22.77
N SER A 69 -8.94 5.67 -22.12
CA SER A 69 -7.89 4.82 -22.68
C SER A 69 -7.95 3.45 -22.01
N ASP A 70 -7.07 2.53 -22.46
CA ASP A 70 -6.93 1.21 -21.86
C ASP A 70 -6.59 1.24 -20.35
N ARG A 71 -5.94 2.30 -19.85
CA ARG A 71 -5.50 2.41 -18.44
C ARG A 71 -6.23 3.45 -17.61
N LEU A 72 -6.79 4.46 -18.27
CA LEU A 72 -7.27 5.67 -17.62
C LEU A 72 -8.67 6.04 -18.12
N ARG A 73 -9.57 6.35 -17.19
CA ARG A 73 -10.91 6.85 -17.51
C ARG A 73 -11.20 8.08 -16.68
N LEU A 74 -11.50 9.21 -17.33
CA LEU A 74 -11.84 10.48 -16.69
C LEU A 74 -13.32 10.80 -16.94
N GLY A 75 -14.14 10.67 -15.90
CA GLY A 75 -15.56 11.03 -15.94
C GLY A 75 -15.85 12.19 -14.99
N VAL A 76 -16.83 13.04 -15.34
CA VAL A 76 -17.22 14.21 -14.54
C VAL A 76 -18.70 14.17 -14.20
N SER A 77 -19.03 14.46 -12.94
CA SER A 77 -20.40 14.67 -12.45
C SER A 77 -20.39 15.74 -11.36
N ASP A 78 -21.32 16.70 -11.42
CA ASP A 78 -21.55 17.70 -10.35
C ASP A 78 -20.28 18.42 -9.86
N GLY A 79 -19.41 18.80 -10.80
CA GLY A 79 -18.15 19.49 -10.52
C GLY A 79 -17.03 18.62 -9.95
N VAL A 80 -17.26 17.31 -9.82
CA VAL A 80 -16.26 16.32 -9.40
C VAL A 80 -15.86 15.48 -10.61
N ALA A 81 -14.60 15.57 -11.00
CA ALA A 81 -13.97 14.67 -11.94
C ALA A 81 -13.36 13.47 -11.20
N THR A 82 -13.48 12.26 -11.76
CA THR A 82 -12.79 11.07 -11.26
C THR A 82 -11.95 10.44 -12.36
N LEU A 83 -10.63 10.42 -12.14
CA LEU A 83 -9.65 9.69 -12.91
C LEU A 83 -9.47 8.29 -12.31
N TRP A 84 -10.03 7.30 -13.01
CA TRP A 84 -9.88 5.89 -12.67
C TRP A 84 -8.61 5.31 -13.28
N LEU A 85 -7.80 4.66 -12.45
CA LEU A 85 -6.64 3.87 -12.84
C LEU A 85 -7.06 2.41 -12.96
N GLY A 86 -6.77 1.74 -14.06
CA GLY A 86 -7.02 0.30 -14.19
C GLY A 86 -6.30 -0.27 -15.40
N ASP A 87 -5.34 -1.17 -15.22
CA ASP A 87 -4.68 -1.88 -16.31
C ASP A 87 -5.08 -3.38 -16.35
N GLU A 88 -4.88 -4.02 -17.50
CA GLU A 88 -5.11 -5.48 -17.66
C GLU A 88 -4.29 -6.31 -16.67
N ALA A 89 -3.11 -5.80 -16.28
CA ALA A 89 -2.22 -6.46 -15.34
C ALA A 89 -2.66 -6.33 -13.86
N ALA A 90 -3.76 -5.61 -13.60
CA ALA A 90 -4.38 -5.36 -12.30
C ALA A 90 -3.36 -4.85 -11.25
N ARG A 91 -2.61 -3.82 -11.61
CA ARG A 91 -1.46 -3.27 -10.86
C ARG A 91 -1.33 -1.77 -10.93
N ASN A 92 -1.86 -1.16 -11.98
CA ASN A 92 -1.62 0.23 -12.34
C ASN A 92 -0.12 0.56 -12.28
N ALA A 93 0.70 -0.22 -13.00
CA ALA A 93 2.12 0.08 -13.13
C ALA A 93 2.29 1.38 -13.96
N ILE A 94 3.19 2.25 -13.54
CA ILE A 94 3.40 3.55 -14.18
C ILE A 94 4.68 3.50 -15.03
N GLY A 95 4.51 3.69 -16.34
CA GLY A 95 5.56 3.83 -17.35
C GLY A 95 5.22 4.96 -18.35
N LEU A 96 6.04 5.16 -19.39
CA LEU A 96 5.85 6.21 -20.39
C LEU A 96 4.49 6.14 -21.10
N ARG A 97 3.97 4.94 -21.37
CA ARG A 97 2.63 4.81 -21.97
C ARG A 97 1.55 5.38 -21.06
N PHE A 98 1.59 5.04 -19.77
CA PHE A 98 0.70 5.63 -18.76
C PHE A 98 0.89 7.15 -18.68
N LEU A 99 2.14 7.64 -18.68
CA LEU A 99 2.42 9.08 -18.61
C LEU A 99 1.82 9.86 -19.78
N ARG A 100 1.85 9.30 -21.00
CA ARG A 100 1.21 9.92 -22.18
C ARG A 100 -0.31 9.98 -22.02
N GLU A 101 -0.93 8.89 -21.58
CA GLU A 101 -2.38 8.84 -21.34
C GLU A 101 -2.78 9.80 -20.20
N LEU A 102 -1.95 9.89 -19.14
CA LEU A 102 -2.15 10.83 -18.03
C LEU A 102 -2.03 12.28 -18.51
N ASP A 103 -1.06 12.60 -19.36
CA ASP A 103 -0.89 13.94 -19.93
C ASP A 103 -2.11 14.37 -20.75
N GLN A 104 -2.70 13.45 -21.53
CA GLN A 104 -3.94 13.68 -22.25
C GLN A 104 -5.14 13.89 -21.30
N ALA A 105 -5.24 13.09 -20.24
CA ALA A 105 -6.27 13.27 -19.21
C ALA A 105 -6.12 14.61 -18.46
N ILE A 106 -4.89 15.04 -18.18
CA ILE A 106 -4.58 16.37 -17.63
C ILE A 106 -5.08 17.45 -18.59
N ASN A 107 -4.75 17.36 -19.89
CA ASN A 107 -5.24 18.30 -20.89
C ASN A 107 -6.77 18.39 -20.92
N ALA A 108 -7.47 17.25 -20.85
CA ALA A 108 -8.92 17.21 -20.81
C ALA A 108 -9.50 17.88 -19.55
N ALA A 109 -8.87 17.65 -18.38
CA ALA A 109 -9.26 18.29 -17.13
C ALA A 109 -9.00 19.81 -17.15
N GLU A 110 -7.82 20.26 -17.61
CA GLU A 110 -7.42 21.67 -17.66
C GLU A 110 -8.35 22.54 -18.53
N ASN A 111 -8.92 21.94 -19.58
CA ASN A 111 -9.82 22.61 -20.51
C ASN A 111 -11.30 22.54 -20.09
N SER A 112 -11.61 21.86 -18.98
CA SER A 112 -12.98 21.75 -18.49
C SER A 112 -13.25 22.80 -17.41
N PRO A 113 -14.12 23.81 -17.68
CA PRO A 113 -14.40 24.88 -16.72
C PRO A 113 -15.30 24.46 -15.57
N VAL A 114 -15.82 23.23 -15.60
CA VAL A 114 -16.81 22.73 -14.63
C VAL A 114 -16.17 21.91 -13.52
N ILE A 115 -14.87 21.60 -13.56
CA ILE A 115 -14.22 20.75 -12.56
C ILE A 115 -13.72 21.59 -11.39
N ASP A 116 -14.31 21.39 -10.22
CA ASP A 116 -13.83 21.96 -8.95
C ASP A 116 -12.83 21.02 -8.25
N VAL A 117 -13.08 19.71 -8.36
CA VAL A 117 -12.30 18.66 -7.69
C VAL A 117 -11.99 17.53 -8.66
N LEU A 118 -10.72 17.12 -8.74
CA LEU A 118 -10.26 15.94 -9.45
C LEU A 118 -9.83 14.86 -8.46
N VAL A 119 -10.57 13.75 -8.47
CA VAL A 119 -10.27 12.55 -7.68
C VAL A 119 -9.44 11.58 -8.53
N VAL A 120 -8.34 11.07 -7.99
CA VAL A 120 -7.58 9.95 -8.57
C VAL A 120 -7.87 8.70 -7.74
N ARG A 121 -8.29 7.62 -8.39
CA ARG A 121 -8.65 6.38 -7.71
C ARG A 121 -8.36 5.17 -8.58
N SER A 122 -8.06 4.04 -7.96
CA SER A 122 -7.90 2.76 -8.65
C SER A 122 -9.22 2.01 -8.79
N GLY A 123 -9.44 1.41 -9.95
CA GLY A 123 -10.46 0.37 -10.18
C GLY A 123 -9.96 -1.04 -9.86
N VAL A 124 -8.70 -1.21 -9.45
CA VAL A 124 -8.11 -2.51 -9.07
C VAL A 124 -8.24 -2.70 -7.55
N PRO A 125 -8.95 -3.75 -7.07
CA PRO A 125 -9.07 -4.01 -5.64
C PRO A 125 -7.72 -4.22 -4.94
N GLY A 126 -7.55 -3.59 -3.78
CA GLY A 126 -6.34 -3.75 -2.95
C GLY A 126 -5.07 -3.07 -3.48
N ILE A 127 -5.15 -2.37 -4.62
CA ILE A 127 -4.01 -1.68 -5.24
C ILE A 127 -4.44 -0.27 -5.64
N PHE A 128 -3.64 0.74 -5.30
CA PHE A 128 -3.81 2.09 -5.85
C PHE A 128 -2.96 2.24 -7.13
N ALA A 129 -1.65 2.17 -6.96
CA ALA A 129 -0.68 2.12 -8.04
C ALA A 129 0.60 1.48 -7.50
N THR A 130 1.15 0.57 -8.30
CA THR A 130 2.40 -0.13 -7.97
C THR A 130 3.59 0.52 -8.69
N GLY A 131 4.78 0.01 -8.41
CA GLY A 131 6.04 0.63 -8.81
C GLY A 131 6.28 0.76 -10.32
N PRO A 132 7.48 1.21 -10.70
CA PRO A 132 7.76 1.56 -12.10
C PRO A 132 7.62 0.34 -13.00
N ASP A 133 7.26 0.58 -14.26
CA ASP A 133 7.24 -0.48 -15.27
C ASP A 133 8.67 -0.95 -15.58
N LEU A 134 9.10 -1.98 -14.86
CA LEU A 134 10.44 -2.53 -15.01
C LEU A 134 10.69 -3.17 -16.37
N ASP A 135 9.65 -3.56 -17.11
CA ASP A 135 9.83 -4.12 -18.45
C ASP A 135 10.19 -2.99 -19.41
N GLU A 136 9.54 -1.82 -19.27
CA GLU A 136 9.91 -0.61 -20.00
C GLU A 136 11.33 -0.13 -19.67
N LEU A 137 11.71 -0.12 -18.39
CA LEU A 137 13.06 0.29 -17.97
C LEU A 137 14.17 -0.60 -18.55
N ALA A 138 13.86 -1.85 -18.92
CA ALA A 138 14.81 -2.77 -19.55
C ALA A 138 15.26 -2.33 -20.95
N HIS A 139 14.49 -1.43 -21.59
CA HIS A 139 14.71 -0.96 -22.95
C HIS A 139 15.38 0.42 -23.01
N LEU A 140 15.84 0.96 -21.88
CA LEU A 140 16.55 2.25 -21.82
C LEU A 140 18.06 2.03 -21.97
N ASP A 141 18.50 1.87 -23.22
CA ASP A 141 19.83 1.38 -23.57
C ASP A 141 20.97 2.38 -23.30
N ASP A 142 20.68 3.67 -23.24
CA ASP A 142 21.68 4.73 -23.15
C ASP A 142 21.35 5.80 -22.09
N ALA A 143 22.34 6.63 -21.76
CA ALA A 143 22.18 7.63 -20.71
C ALA A 143 21.20 8.76 -21.07
N GLU A 144 21.06 9.10 -22.36
CA GLU A 144 20.16 10.14 -22.83
C GLU A 144 18.70 9.68 -22.73
N SER A 145 18.38 8.47 -23.21
CA SER A 145 17.03 7.89 -23.08
C SER A 145 16.60 7.74 -21.61
N ARG A 146 17.52 7.39 -20.71
CA ARG A 146 17.24 7.37 -19.26
C ARG A 146 16.97 8.73 -18.65
N LEU A 147 17.74 9.76 -19.04
CA LEU A 147 17.51 11.13 -18.60
C LEU A 147 16.20 11.69 -19.14
N GLU A 148 15.88 11.40 -20.41
CA GLU A 148 14.63 11.78 -21.05
C GLU A 148 13.44 11.13 -20.35
N HIS A 149 13.50 9.83 -20.07
CA HIS A 149 12.47 9.11 -19.31
C HIS A 149 12.16 9.79 -17.97
N ALA A 150 13.20 10.12 -17.19
CA ALA A 150 13.03 10.82 -15.92
C ALA A 150 12.47 12.24 -16.10
N ALA A 151 12.90 12.94 -17.16
CA ALA A 151 12.42 14.29 -17.48
C ALA A 151 10.94 14.31 -17.88
N ILE A 152 10.49 13.36 -18.69
CA ILE A 152 9.09 13.23 -19.11
C ILE A 152 8.19 13.00 -17.89
N GLY A 153 8.52 12.03 -17.03
CA GLY A 153 7.68 11.76 -15.86
C GLY A 153 7.66 12.91 -14.85
N GLN A 154 8.80 13.57 -14.59
CA GLN A 154 8.81 14.78 -13.76
C GLN A 154 7.99 15.91 -14.39
N HIS A 155 8.02 16.06 -15.71
CA HIS A 155 7.21 17.06 -16.42
C HIS A 155 5.72 16.80 -16.21
N VAL A 156 5.25 15.58 -16.49
CA VAL A 156 3.83 15.19 -16.34
C VAL A 156 3.37 15.31 -14.89
N PHE A 157 4.17 14.85 -13.91
CA PHE A 157 3.80 14.93 -12.50
C PHE A 157 3.83 16.36 -11.96
N ARG A 158 4.67 17.23 -12.53
CA ARG A 158 4.62 18.66 -12.24
C ARG A 158 3.34 19.27 -12.79
N ARG A 159 2.98 19.00 -14.05
CA ARG A 159 1.71 19.46 -14.63
C ARG A 159 0.52 19.00 -13.80
N PHE A 160 0.50 17.73 -13.39
CA PHE A 160 -0.55 17.20 -12.52
C PHE A 160 -0.61 17.94 -11.19
N ALA A 161 0.53 18.22 -10.55
CA ALA A 161 0.58 19.00 -9.32
C ALA A 161 0.12 20.46 -9.51
N ASP A 162 0.42 21.07 -10.66
CA ASP A 162 0.02 22.44 -11.00
C ASP A 162 -1.49 22.59 -11.20
N LEU A 163 -2.24 21.50 -11.42
CA LEU A 163 -3.71 21.50 -11.39
C LEU A 163 -4.27 22.09 -10.08
N ALA A 164 -3.53 22.00 -8.97
CA ALA A 164 -3.89 22.58 -7.68
C ALA A 164 -4.13 24.10 -7.72
N GLN A 165 -3.64 24.79 -8.76
CA GLN A 165 -3.89 26.21 -8.99
C GLN A 165 -5.31 26.50 -9.49
N ARG A 166 -5.98 25.50 -10.06
CA ARG A 166 -7.29 25.63 -10.72
C ARG A 166 -8.38 24.69 -10.19
N MET A 167 -8.01 23.60 -9.53
CA MET A 167 -8.94 22.61 -8.98
C MET A 167 -8.27 21.83 -7.85
N GLN A 168 -9.04 21.32 -6.90
CA GLN A 168 -8.48 20.48 -5.84
C GLN A 168 -8.20 19.07 -6.37
N THR A 169 -6.98 18.55 -6.18
CA THR A 169 -6.63 17.17 -6.55
C THR A 169 -6.61 16.26 -5.32
N VAL A 170 -7.30 15.12 -5.38
CA VAL A 170 -7.45 14.18 -4.24
C VAL A 170 -7.09 12.76 -4.68
N ALA A 171 -6.06 12.18 -4.07
CA ALA A 171 -5.80 10.74 -4.20
C ALA A 171 -6.66 9.97 -3.19
N VAL A 172 -7.53 9.06 -3.67
CA VAL A 172 -8.30 8.13 -2.83
C VAL A 172 -7.63 6.75 -2.87
N ILE A 173 -7.10 6.32 -1.72
CA ILE A 173 -6.14 5.21 -1.64
C ILE A 173 -6.69 4.11 -0.73
N GLU A 174 -7.18 3.04 -1.35
CA GLU A 174 -7.72 1.85 -0.68
C GLU A 174 -6.73 0.71 -0.51
N GLY A 175 -5.66 0.75 -1.29
CA GLY A 175 -4.74 -0.36 -1.45
C GLY A 175 -3.29 0.07 -1.47
N ARG A 176 -2.44 -0.85 -1.89
CA ARG A 176 -0.99 -0.66 -1.94
C ARG A 176 -0.66 0.56 -2.82
N CYS A 177 0.07 1.51 -2.25
CA CYS A 177 0.50 2.75 -2.90
C CYS A 177 2.02 2.86 -2.73
N ARG A 178 2.78 2.38 -3.71
CA ARG A 178 4.23 2.19 -3.58
C ARG A 178 4.99 2.86 -4.71
N ASP A 179 6.24 3.24 -4.43
CA ASP A 179 7.18 3.82 -5.39
C ASP A 179 6.53 4.97 -6.20
N VAL A 180 6.57 4.89 -7.53
CA VAL A 180 5.97 5.88 -8.44
C VAL A 180 4.47 6.09 -8.23
N GLY A 181 3.75 5.09 -7.73
CA GLY A 181 2.34 5.24 -7.33
C GLY A 181 2.17 6.17 -6.12
N LEU A 182 3.13 6.15 -5.19
CA LEU A 182 3.20 7.11 -4.10
C LEU A 182 3.68 8.48 -4.59
N GLU A 183 4.55 8.56 -5.59
CA GLU A 183 4.92 9.82 -6.24
C GLU A 183 3.70 10.52 -6.91
N LEU A 184 2.81 9.75 -7.54
CA LEU A 184 1.55 10.27 -8.09
C LEU A 184 0.62 10.79 -6.97
N ALA A 185 0.47 10.03 -5.88
CA ALA A 185 -0.30 10.46 -4.73
C ALA A 185 0.28 11.73 -4.05
N LEU A 186 1.61 11.88 -4.04
CA LEU A 186 2.30 13.07 -3.56
C LEU A 186 2.15 14.28 -4.50
N ALA A 187 1.85 14.07 -5.78
CA ALA A 187 1.50 15.14 -6.72
C ALA A 187 0.08 15.69 -6.48
N CYS A 188 -0.79 14.93 -5.81
CA CYS A 188 -2.12 15.39 -5.41
C CYS A 188 -2.05 16.38 -4.24
N SER A 189 -3.01 17.30 -4.19
CA SER A 189 -3.16 18.28 -3.11
C SER A 189 -3.56 17.63 -1.79
N HIS A 190 -4.42 16.61 -1.87
CA HIS A 190 -4.92 15.86 -0.73
C HIS A 190 -4.78 14.35 -0.98
N ARG A 191 -4.58 13.60 0.09
CA ARG A 191 -4.53 12.13 0.11
C ARG A 191 -5.49 11.62 1.18
N LEU A 192 -6.50 10.89 0.74
CA LEU A 192 -7.48 10.22 1.60
C LEU A 192 -7.26 8.71 1.48
N SER A 193 -7.13 8.03 2.61
CA SER A 193 -6.93 6.58 2.61
C SER A 193 -8.09 5.87 3.30
N VAL A 194 -8.51 4.75 2.73
CA VAL A 194 -9.44 3.85 3.41
C VAL A 194 -8.65 2.99 4.38
N ALA A 195 -9.14 2.86 5.60
CA ALA A 195 -8.57 1.97 6.61
C ALA A 195 -8.71 0.52 6.16
N SER A 196 -7.68 0.04 5.48
CA SER A 196 -7.55 -1.33 4.98
C SER A 196 -6.16 -1.87 5.37
N PRO A 197 -6.03 -3.18 5.68
CA PRO A 197 -4.73 -3.83 5.79
C PRO A 197 -3.87 -3.71 4.53
N ASP A 198 -4.50 -3.54 3.37
CA ASP A 198 -3.83 -3.40 2.07
C ASP A 198 -3.33 -1.99 1.79
N ALA A 199 -3.84 -0.97 2.51
CA ALA A 199 -3.45 0.43 2.38
C ALA A 199 -2.07 0.67 3.03
N LEU A 200 -1.04 0.24 2.30
CA LEU A 200 0.37 0.30 2.68
C LEU A 200 1.13 1.25 1.76
N PHE A 201 1.90 2.15 2.37
CA PHE A 201 2.71 3.17 1.71
C PHE A 201 4.20 2.89 1.89
N SER A 202 4.95 2.76 0.81
CA SER A 202 6.41 2.55 0.87
C SER A 202 7.15 2.92 -0.42
N PHE A 203 8.47 2.99 -0.32
CA PHE A 203 9.39 2.94 -1.46
C PHE A 203 10.23 1.68 -1.36
N ASP A 204 10.14 0.82 -2.37
CA ASP A 204 10.86 -0.43 -2.50
C ASP A 204 12.09 -0.27 -3.44
N CYS A 205 12.58 0.98 -3.63
CA CYS A 205 13.68 1.35 -4.52
C CYS A 205 14.92 0.45 -4.41
N ARG A 206 15.34 0.15 -3.18
CA ARG A 206 16.49 -0.73 -2.88
C ARG A 206 16.27 -2.12 -3.48
N ARG A 207 15.06 -2.66 -3.33
CA ARG A 207 14.73 -4.01 -3.79
C ARG A 207 14.76 -4.10 -5.32
N HIS A 208 14.23 -3.08 -6.00
CA HIS A 208 14.17 -3.07 -7.46
C HIS A 208 15.48 -2.61 -8.10
N GLY A 209 16.36 -1.92 -7.36
CA GLY A 209 17.56 -1.31 -7.93
C GLY A 209 17.23 -0.06 -8.75
N VAL A 210 16.14 0.62 -8.41
CA VAL A 210 15.65 1.79 -9.16
C VAL A 210 15.38 2.90 -8.15
N PRO A 211 16.15 4.00 -8.14
CA PRO A 211 15.84 5.13 -7.27
C PRO A 211 14.59 5.87 -7.77
N SER A 212 13.95 6.62 -6.86
CA SER A 212 12.87 7.56 -7.18
C SER A 212 13.31 8.53 -8.30
N CYS A 213 12.41 8.84 -9.23
CA CYS A 213 12.77 9.62 -10.42
C CYS A 213 11.76 10.69 -10.83
N TRP A 214 10.54 10.71 -10.27
CA TRP A 214 9.47 11.63 -10.68
C TRP A 214 9.05 12.62 -9.58
N GLY A 215 10.01 12.94 -8.70
CA GLY A 215 9.95 13.97 -7.68
C GLY A 215 9.63 13.49 -6.27
N GLY A 216 9.64 12.18 -6.03
CA GLY A 216 9.44 11.57 -4.72
C GLY A 216 10.47 12.05 -3.69
N THR A 217 11.75 12.16 -4.04
CA THR A 217 12.80 12.62 -3.11
C THR A 217 12.56 14.04 -2.59
N VAL A 218 11.91 14.88 -3.39
CA VAL A 218 11.58 16.27 -3.04
C VAL A 218 10.22 16.36 -2.35
N ARG A 219 9.16 15.80 -2.95
CA ARG A 219 7.79 15.93 -2.43
C ARG A 219 7.60 15.18 -1.13
N LEU A 220 8.16 13.97 -0.98
CA LEU A 220 8.02 13.19 0.25
C LEU A 220 8.69 13.90 1.42
N GLN A 221 9.94 14.34 1.24
CA GLN A 221 10.67 15.09 2.25
C GLN A 221 9.91 16.38 2.63
N GLY A 222 9.39 17.12 1.67
CA GLY A 222 8.58 18.32 1.94
C GLY A 222 7.26 18.04 2.67
N THR A 223 6.71 16.83 2.53
CA THR A 223 5.40 16.44 3.11
C THR A 223 5.53 15.91 4.53
N ILE A 224 6.44 14.95 4.76
CA ILE A 224 6.56 14.23 6.04
C ILE A 224 7.88 14.49 6.78
N GLY A 225 8.72 15.37 6.21
CA GLY A 225 10.06 15.71 6.70
C GLY A 225 11.12 14.65 6.48
N LEU A 226 12.35 15.02 6.82
CA LEU A 226 13.54 14.24 6.45
C LEU A 226 13.54 12.83 7.04
N LYS A 227 13.35 12.69 8.36
CA LYS A 227 13.43 11.37 9.02
C LYS A 227 12.41 10.37 8.47
N ALA A 228 11.14 10.77 8.40
CA ALA A 228 10.10 9.88 7.94
C ALA A 228 10.26 9.55 6.45
N ALA A 229 10.74 10.50 5.64
CA ALA A 229 11.08 10.24 4.24
C ALA A 229 12.21 9.21 4.10
N LEU A 230 13.31 9.35 4.86
CA LEU A 230 14.41 8.39 4.83
C LEU A 230 13.99 7.00 5.31
N ASP A 231 13.17 6.92 6.36
CA ASP A 231 12.57 5.65 6.83
C ASP A 231 11.80 4.96 5.68
N LEU A 232 10.98 5.71 4.93
CA LEU A 232 10.20 5.14 3.81
C LEU A 232 11.10 4.69 2.66
N PHE A 233 12.12 5.48 2.30
CA PHE A 233 13.11 5.10 1.29
C PHE A 233 13.98 3.92 1.71
N ALA A 234 14.13 3.66 3.01
CA ALA A 234 14.82 2.48 3.53
C ALA A 234 14.01 1.19 3.33
N GLY A 235 12.74 1.29 2.90
CA GLY A 235 11.83 0.17 2.68
C GLY A 235 10.78 0.00 3.78
N LYS A 236 10.61 0.96 4.68
CA LYS A 236 9.61 0.87 5.74
C LYS A 236 8.20 0.97 5.15
N LEU A 237 7.37 -0.04 5.47
CA LEU A 237 5.95 -0.02 5.18
C LEU A 237 5.21 0.83 6.20
N LEU A 238 4.41 1.77 5.71
CA LEU A 238 3.61 2.65 6.55
C LEU A 238 2.13 2.34 6.35
N PRO A 239 1.40 1.86 7.38
CA PRO A 239 -0.05 1.70 7.33
C PRO A 239 -0.79 3.04 7.29
N ALA A 240 -2.00 3.08 6.74
CA ALA A 240 -2.83 4.29 6.60
C ALA A 240 -2.90 5.18 7.86
N ARG A 241 -3.10 4.61 9.05
CA ARG A 241 -3.17 5.39 10.31
C ARG A 241 -1.82 5.97 10.72
N ALA A 242 -0.74 5.22 10.51
CA ALA A 242 0.61 5.72 10.76
C ALA A 242 0.97 6.82 9.76
N ALA A 243 0.57 6.65 8.50
CA ALA A 243 0.70 7.62 7.42
C ALA A 243 -0.04 8.93 7.72
N ALA A 244 -1.22 8.85 8.35
CA ALA A 244 -1.92 10.05 8.80
C ALA A 244 -1.19 10.79 9.92
N ARG A 245 -0.62 10.06 10.88
CA ARG A 245 0.11 10.68 12.01
C ARG A 245 1.37 11.41 11.60
N CYS A 246 2.06 10.96 10.56
CA CYS A 246 3.24 11.67 10.04
C CYS A 246 2.90 12.72 8.97
N GLY A 247 1.62 12.90 8.61
CA GLY A 247 1.18 13.87 7.61
C GLY A 247 1.27 13.40 6.16
N LEU A 248 1.54 12.12 5.90
CA LEU A 248 1.49 11.57 4.54
C LEU A 248 0.04 11.50 4.02
N ILE A 249 -0.90 11.13 4.89
CA ILE A 249 -2.33 11.02 4.58
C ILE A 249 -3.09 12.09 5.35
N ASP A 250 -3.93 12.85 4.66
CA ASP A 250 -4.71 13.93 5.27
C ASP A 250 -5.88 13.39 6.07
N ARG A 251 -6.51 12.31 5.58
CA ARG A 251 -7.64 11.67 6.25
C ARG A 251 -7.67 10.16 6.05
N VAL A 252 -7.97 9.44 7.13
CA VAL A 252 -8.23 8.00 7.09
C VAL A 252 -9.70 7.76 7.39
N VAL A 253 -10.39 7.06 6.49
CA VAL A 253 -11.83 6.77 6.60
C VAL A 253 -12.06 5.30 6.87
N GLY A 254 -13.09 4.96 7.66
CA GLY A 254 -13.43 3.55 7.91
C GLY A 254 -14.06 2.90 6.68
N ALA A 255 -13.68 1.67 6.33
CA ALA A 255 -14.20 0.99 5.12
C ALA A 255 -15.74 0.99 5.00
N ARG A 256 -16.46 0.80 6.11
CA ARG A 256 -17.94 0.81 6.14
C ARG A 256 -18.55 2.19 5.81
N GLN A 257 -17.84 3.27 6.12
CA GLN A 257 -18.32 4.66 5.98
C GLN A 257 -17.58 5.41 4.88
N ALA A 258 -16.66 4.75 4.17
CA ALA A 258 -15.75 5.38 3.21
C ALA A 258 -16.48 6.20 2.15
N ARG A 259 -17.60 5.69 1.63
CA ARG A 259 -18.44 6.40 0.66
C ARG A 259 -18.97 7.72 1.21
N SER A 260 -19.66 7.68 2.34
CA SER A 260 -20.27 8.86 2.93
C SER A 260 -19.21 9.89 3.34
N GLU A 261 -18.13 9.45 3.99
CA GLU A 261 -17.04 10.34 4.39
C GLU A 261 -16.33 10.97 3.19
N LEU A 262 -16.14 10.23 2.09
CA LEU A 262 -15.58 10.77 0.86
C LEU A 262 -16.49 11.85 0.28
N LEU A 263 -17.79 11.59 0.15
CA LEU A 263 -18.74 12.59 -0.38
C LEU A 263 -18.74 13.88 0.44
N TRP A 264 -18.71 13.78 1.78
CA TRP A 264 -18.59 14.95 2.65
C TRP A 264 -17.28 15.69 2.44
N TYR A 265 -16.17 14.97 2.30
CA TYR A 265 -14.86 15.58 2.07
C TYR A 265 -14.80 16.31 0.72
N LEU A 266 -15.36 15.71 -0.33
CA LEU A 266 -15.41 16.33 -1.66
C LEU A 266 -16.29 17.59 -1.66
N ALA A 267 -17.46 17.55 -0.99
CA ALA A 267 -18.32 18.73 -0.84
C ALA A 267 -17.61 19.87 -0.09
N GLU A 268 -16.85 19.55 0.98
CA GLU A 268 -16.04 20.54 1.69
C GLU A 268 -14.98 21.17 0.76
N LEU A 269 -14.34 20.37 -0.10
CA LEU A 269 -13.36 20.87 -1.07
C LEU A 269 -13.98 21.74 -2.15
N GLN A 270 -15.21 21.44 -2.61
CA GLN A 270 -15.94 22.28 -3.56
C GLN A 270 -16.32 23.65 -2.95
N ASP A 271 -16.69 23.67 -1.67
CA ASP A 271 -17.02 24.91 -0.95
C ASP A 271 -15.80 25.81 -0.67
N LEU A 272 -14.60 25.22 -0.60
CA LEU A 272 -13.33 25.92 -0.43
C LEU A 272 -12.93 26.63 -1.74
N LYS A 273 -13.65 27.69 -2.11
CA LYS A 273 -13.35 28.56 -3.28
C LYS A 273 -11.85 28.83 -3.41
N HIS A 274 -11.18 28.17 -4.36
CA HIS A 274 -9.79 28.35 -4.85
C HIS A 274 -8.83 29.10 -3.93
N SER A 275 -8.90 28.87 -2.62
CA SER A 275 -8.18 29.66 -1.64
C SER A 275 -6.75 29.21 -1.78
N THR A 276 -5.92 30.12 -2.31
CA THR A 276 -4.46 30.01 -2.42
C THR A 276 -3.95 29.04 -1.38
N GLN A 277 -3.58 27.86 -1.86
CA GLN A 277 -3.18 26.73 -1.07
C GLN A 277 -2.15 27.25 -0.06
N LYS A 278 -2.53 27.42 1.22
CA LYS A 278 -1.53 27.48 2.27
C LYS A 278 -0.81 26.16 2.10
N ARG A 279 0.46 26.20 1.66
CA ARG A 279 1.34 25.02 1.61
C ARG A 279 1.19 24.32 2.95
N ARG A 280 0.32 23.31 3.00
CA ARG A 280 -0.02 22.58 4.22
C ARG A 280 1.07 21.56 4.39
N GLY A 281 2.12 22.07 4.99
CA GLY A 281 3.31 21.40 5.46
C GLY A 281 3.88 22.33 6.53
N ALA A 282 3.07 22.70 7.52
CA ALA A 282 3.60 23.28 8.74
C ALA A 282 4.31 22.13 9.47
N VAL A 283 5.49 21.75 8.95
CA VAL A 283 6.46 20.90 9.62
C VAL A 283 6.53 21.43 11.05
N SER A 284 6.17 20.58 12.01
CA SER A 284 6.11 20.95 13.42
C SER A 284 7.38 21.71 13.83
N ILE A 285 7.28 22.67 14.75
CA ILE A 285 8.46 23.42 15.20
C ILE A 285 9.58 22.49 15.71
N VAL A 286 9.19 21.36 16.30
CA VAL A 286 10.10 20.28 16.74
C VAL A 286 10.80 19.62 15.54
N GLN A 287 10.07 19.43 14.45
CA GLN A 287 10.58 18.82 13.24
C GLN A 287 11.48 19.78 12.47
N ARG A 288 11.17 21.09 12.46
CA ARG A 288 12.08 22.15 11.98
C ARG A 288 13.39 22.20 12.77
N ILE A 289 13.34 22.03 14.10
CA ILE A 289 14.55 21.94 14.95
C ILE A 289 15.36 20.69 14.60
N ARG A 290 14.71 19.53 14.44
CA ARG A 290 15.37 18.28 14.02
C ARG A 290 15.93 18.33 12.60
N GLU A 291 15.45 19.25 11.78
CA GLU A 291 15.96 19.53 10.44
C GLU A 291 17.03 20.63 10.43
N LEU A 292 17.50 21.16 11.56
CA LEU A 292 18.67 22.04 11.54
C LEU A 292 19.88 21.31 10.90
N PRO A 293 20.77 22.02 10.18
CA PRO A 293 21.79 21.39 9.30
C PRO A 293 22.66 20.33 9.96
N ILE A 294 23.02 20.51 11.23
CA ILE A 294 23.83 19.57 12.02
C ILE A 294 23.07 18.26 12.26
N PHE A 295 21.79 18.35 12.64
CA PHE A 295 20.95 17.18 12.90
C PHE A 295 20.58 16.45 11.60
N ALA A 296 20.25 17.20 10.53
CA ALA A 296 19.92 16.63 9.23
C ALA A 296 21.09 15.84 8.64
N SER A 297 22.31 16.39 8.69
CA SER A 297 23.52 15.71 8.20
C SER A 297 23.87 14.49 9.05
N GLY A 298 23.72 14.57 10.38
CA GLY A 298 23.91 13.42 11.27
C GLY A 298 22.89 12.30 11.04
N LEU A 299 21.63 12.65 10.78
CA LEU A 299 20.56 11.71 10.47
C LEU A 299 20.82 10.98 9.14
N ALA A 300 21.18 11.72 8.09
CA ALA A 300 21.53 11.12 6.80
C ALA A 300 22.73 10.16 6.92
N LYS A 301 23.77 10.56 7.66
CA LYS A 301 24.94 9.71 7.90
C LYS A 301 24.57 8.43 8.64
N ARG A 302 23.74 8.51 9.68
CA ARG A 302 23.24 7.34 10.42
C ARG A 302 22.41 6.42 9.53
N ALA A 303 21.49 6.98 8.75
CA ALA A 303 20.66 6.20 7.83
C ALA A 303 21.51 5.41 6.82
N ILE A 304 22.53 6.04 6.23
CA ILE A 304 23.46 5.36 5.30
C ILE A 304 24.21 4.24 6.03
N GLN A 305 24.72 4.51 7.24
CA GLN A 305 25.43 3.51 8.05
C GLN A 305 24.55 2.32 8.45
N GLU A 306 23.26 2.55 8.70
CA GLU A 306 22.30 1.51 9.07
C GLU A 306 21.88 0.62 7.89
N HIS A 307 22.00 1.11 6.65
CA HIS A 307 21.38 0.46 5.49
C HIS A 307 22.32 0.05 4.35
N ASP A 308 23.64 0.25 4.46
CA ASP A 308 24.73 -0.18 3.55
C ASP A 308 24.28 -0.65 2.15
N ASP A 309 23.73 0.28 1.36
CA ASP A 309 23.11 0.01 0.06
C ASP A 309 23.31 1.20 -0.86
N ALA A 310 23.91 0.96 -2.04
CA ALA A 310 24.29 2.02 -2.98
C ALA A 310 23.09 2.83 -3.51
N ILE A 311 21.95 2.19 -3.73
CA ILE A 311 20.72 2.85 -4.20
C ILE A 311 20.15 3.71 -3.08
N PHE A 312 20.11 3.19 -1.86
CA PHE A 312 19.67 3.96 -0.71
C PHE A 312 20.58 5.17 -0.45
N GLN A 313 21.89 4.99 -0.52
CA GLN A 313 22.85 6.09 -0.40
C GLN A 313 22.60 7.16 -1.46
N THR A 314 22.42 6.75 -2.72
CA THR A 314 22.11 7.66 -3.84
C THR A 314 20.82 8.46 -3.58
N ILE A 315 19.79 7.82 -3.02
CA ILE A 315 18.53 8.49 -2.63
C ILE A 315 18.77 9.47 -1.49
N VAL A 316 19.47 9.07 -0.42
CA VAL A 316 19.78 9.95 0.72
C VAL A 316 20.54 11.19 0.25
N GLU A 317 21.55 11.02 -0.60
CA GLU A 317 22.31 12.13 -1.18
C GLU A 317 21.44 13.07 -2.02
N THR A 318 20.51 12.51 -2.79
CA THR A 318 19.56 13.26 -3.61
C THR A 318 18.58 14.07 -2.74
N VAL A 319 17.98 13.44 -1.73
CA VAL A 319 17.11 14.09 -0.75
C VAL A 319 17.86 15.22 -0.04
N MET A 320 19.07 14.96 0.44
CA MET A 320 19.89 15.98 1.11
C MET A 320 20.31 17.12 0.18
N HIS A 321 20.55 16.83 -1.10
CA HIS A 321 20.85 17.86 -2.08
C HIS A 321 19.65 18.79 -2.31
N GLY A 322 18.46 18.23 -2.54
CA GLY A 322 17.22 19.02 -2.67
C GLY A 322 16.86 19.78 -1.40
N TRP A 323 17.09 19.18 -0.23
CA TRP A 323 16.88 19.85 1.05
C TRP A 323 17.80 21.07 1.24
N ARG A 324 19.07 20.99 0.82
CA ARG A 324 20.06 22.09 0.95
C ARG A 324 19.91 23.18 -0.11
N HIS A 325 19.62 22.82 -1.35
CA HIS A 325 19.70 23.72 -2.50
C HIS A 325 18.33 24.06 -3.11
N GLY A 326 17.26 23.49 -2.58
CA GLY A 326 15.89 23.72 -3.01
C GLY A 326 15.35 22.69 -3.98
N ALA A 327 14.03 22.76 -4.21
CA ALA A 327 13.27 21.75 -4.96
C ALA A 327 13.75 21.57 -6.41
N ALA A 328 14.07 22.65 -7.13
CA ALA A 328 14.51 22.57 -8.52
C ALA A 328 15.84 21.80 -8.68
N GLU A 329 16.82 22.11 -7.81
CA GLU A 329 18.09 21.38 -7.75
C GLU A 329 17.90 19.93 -7.31
N GLY A 330 17.01 19.68 -6.35
CA GLY A 330 16.62 18.33 -5.93
C GLY A 330 16.08 17.49 -7.09
N MET A 331 15.11 18.03 -7.84
CA MET A 331 14.53 17.37 -9.02
C MET A 331 15.60 17.10 -10.09
N SER A 332 16.51 18.05 -10.32
CA SER A 332 17.64 17.90 -11.26
C SER A 332 18.64 16.83 -10.83
N LYS A 333 18.98 16.78 -9.54
CA LYS A 333 19.84 15.74 -8.97
C LYS A 333 19.17 14.37 -9.03
N GLU A 334 17.86 14.31 -8.79
CA GLU A 334 17.08 13.07 -8.85
C GLU A 334 17.09 12.45 -10.26
N ARG A 335 16.85 13.24 -11.32
CA ARG A 335 16.93 12.72 -12.71
C ARG A 335 18.30 12.12 -13.03
N ARG A 336 19.37 12.84 -12.65
CA ARG A 336 20.75 12.39 -12.88
C ARG A 336 21.07 11.12 -12.09
N ALA A 337 20.65 11.07 -10.82
CA ALA A 337 20.82 9.93 -9.96
C ALA A 337 20.14 8.68 -10.55
N PHE A 338 18.90 8.81 -10.99
CA PHE A 338 18.18 7.75 -11.70
C PHE A 338 18.93 7.25 -12.93
N ALA A 339 19.31 8.17 -13.84
CA ALA A 339 19.96 7.81 -15.09
C ALA A 339 21.30 7.09 -14.89
N SER A 340 22.04 7.44 -13.83
CA SER A 340 23.30 6.79 -13.47
C SER A 340 23.13 5.45 -12.73
N ALA A 341 22.08 5.30 -11.93
CA ALA A 341 21.97 4.18 -11.00
C ALA A 341 21.32 2.93 -11.61
N ILE A 342 20.41 3.11 -12.57
CA ILE A 342 19.57 2.01 -13.07
C ILE A 342 20.34 0.99 -13.92
N ASP A 343 21.42 1.41 -14.58
CA ASP A 343 22.23 0.60 -15.52
C ASP A 343 23.48 -0.01 -14.85
N THR A 344 23.60 0.10 -13.53
CA THR A 344 24.68 -0.61 -12.83
C THR A 344 24.43 -2.12 -12.84
N SER A 345 25.49 -2.94 -12.87
CA SER A 345 25.35 -4.40 -12.83
C SER A 345 24.54 -4.89 -11.63
N GLU A 346 24.63 -4.18 -10.50
CA GLU A 346 23.83 -4.50 -9.31
C GLU A 346 22.35 -4.17 -9.50
N SER A 347 22.02 -2.99 -10.01
CA SER A 347 20.63 -2.60 -10.31
C SER A 347 19.99 -3.55 -11.32
N MET A 348 20.68 -3.88 -12.41
CA MET A 348 20.18 -4.84 -13.40
C MET A 348 19.92 -6.22 -12.81
N ARG A 349 20.80 -6.72 -11.92
CA ARG A 349 20.56 -7.97 -11.18
C ARG A 349 19.33 -7.88 -10.30
N ARG A 350 19.15 -6.78 -9.57
CA ARG A 350 17.98 -6.53 -8.69
C ARG A 350 16.68 -6.47 -9.50
N GLN A 351 16.67 -5.78 -10.64
CA GLN A 351 15.54 -5.70 -11.56
C GLN A 351 15.17 -7.09 -12.11
N SER A 352 16.15 -7.82 -12.66
CA SER A 352 15.94 -9.18 -13.20
C SER A 352 15.39 -10.14 -12.14
N ARG A 353 15.96 -10.11 -10.94
CA ARG A 353 15.49 -10.87 -9.77
C ARG A 353 14.05 -10.50 -9.39
N TYR A 354 13.73 -9.22 -9.32
CA TYR A 354 12.39 -8.78 -9.00
C TYR A 354 11.38 -9.19 -10.09
N ARG A 355 11.73 -9.10 -11.38
CA ARG A 355 10.88 -9.61 -12.47
C ARG A 355 10.58 -11.11 -12.32
N ARG A 356 11.57 -11.92 -11.94
CA ARG A 356 11.38 -13.37 -11.65
C ARG A 356 10.44 -13.60 -10.47
N ILE A 357 10.66 -12.92 -9.35
CA ILE A 357 9.77 -12.97 -8.18
C ILE A 357 8.34 -12.57 -8.55
N ARG A 358 8.20 -11.49 -9.33
CA ARG A 358 6.91 -10.96 -9.77
C ARG A 358 6.15 -11.98 -10.61
N ARG A 359 6.80 -12.60 -11.61
CA ARG A 359 6.21 -13.66 -12.45
C ARG A 359 5.75 -14.84 -11.60
N TYR A 360 6.55 -15.21 -10.59
CA TYR A 360 6.16 -16.26 -9.66
C TYR A 360 4.94 -15.86 -8.80
N LEU A 361 4.90 -14.66 -8.21
CA LEU A 361 3.75 -14.21 -7.44
C LEU A 361 2.48 -14.06 -8.31
N GLN A 362 2.63 -13.67 -9.58
CA GLN A 362 1.54 -13.66 -10.56
C GLN A 362 0.94 -15.04 -10.78
N SER A 363 1.78 -16.06 -10.99
CA SER A 363 1.29 -17.43 -11.17
C SER A 363 0.62 -17.99 -9.90
N CYS A 364 0.91 -17.40 -8.72
CA CYS A 364 0.28 -17.74 -7.45
C CYS A 364 -1.06 -17.01 -7.19
N ALA A 365 -1.47 -16.05 -8.02
CA ALA A 365 -2.57 -15.13 -7.71
C ALA A 365 -3.92 -15.84 -7.49
N ASN A 366 -4.14 -16.99 -8.14
CA ASN A 366 -5.37 -17.78 -8.02
C ASN A 366 -5.33 -18.83 -6.89
N THR A 367 -4.19 -19.02 -6.22
CA THR A 367 -4.01 -20.05 -5.17
C THR A 367 -4.66 -19.64 -3.85
N SER A 368 -5.67 -20.30 -3.32
CA SER A 368 -6.34 -19.88 -2.07
C SER A 368 -5.37 -19.60 -0.90
N LEU A 369 -5.63 -18.57 -0.09
CA LEU A 369 -4.90 -18.34 1.16
C LEU A 369 -5.10 -19.50 2.15
N PRO A 370 -4.16 -19.74 3.07
CA PRO A 370 -4.36 -20.67 4.18
C PRO A 370 -5.58 -20.29 5.03
N GLY A 371 -6.35 -21.28 5.49
CA GLY A 371 -7.49 -21.02 6.37
C GLY A 371 -7.07 -20.64 7.79
N ARG A 372 -5.98 -21.25 8.27
CA ARG A 372 -5.42 -21.02 9.60
C ARG A 372 -3.91 -21.24 9.59
N ILE A 373 -3.21 -20.41 10.34
CA ILE A 373 -1.77 -20.47 10.56
C ILE A 373 -1.52 -21.09 11.93
N VAL A 374 -0.86 -22.23 11.99
CA VAL A 374 -0.48 -22.87 13.24
C VAL A 374 1.01 -22.64 13.43
N VAL A 375 1.39 -21.90 14.46
CA VAL A 375 2.79 -21.60 14.75
C VAL A 375 3.22 -22.44 15.94
N VAL A 376 4.25 -23.25 15.76
CA VAL A 376 4.79 -24.13 16.80
C VAL A 376 5.79 -23.37 17.65
N GLY A 377 5.47 -23.27 18.93
CA GLY A 377 6.18 -22.56 19.97
C GLY A 377 5.51 -21.24 20.39
N SER A 378 6.16 -20.56 21.32
CA SER A 378 5.58 -19.44 22.06
C SER A 378 6.55 -18.26 22.27
N ASP A 379 7.70 -18.28 21.58
CA ASP A 379 8.69 -17.21 21.61
C ASP A 379 8.26 -15.96 20.80
N GLN A 380 9.10 -14.92 20.81
CA GLN A 380 8.80 -13.68 20.08
C GLN A 380 8.61 -13.92 18.58
N THR A 381 9.42 -14.81 17.97
CA THR A 381 9.30 -15.17 16.55
C THR A 381 7.95 -15.82 16.25
N SER A 382 7.50 -16.70 17.14
CA SER A 382 6.21 -17.39 16.99
C SER A 382 5.05 -16.42 17.07
N VAL A 383 5.12 -15.48 18.02
CA VAL A 383 4.15 -14.39 18.15
C VAL A 383 4.15 -13.48 16.93
N ASP A 384 5.32 -13.16 16.37
CA ASP A 384 5.43 -12.33 15.16
C ASP A 384 4.67 -12.96 13.98
N PHE A 385 4.81 -14.26 13.73
CA PHE A 385 4.04 -14.97 12.69
C PHE A 385 2.53 -15.00 12.99
N ALA A 386 2.14 -15.12 14.26
CA ALA A 386 0.73 -15.04 14.65
C ALA A 386 0.15 -13.63 14.40
N LEU A 387 0.93 -12.57 14.60
CA LEU A 387 0.52 -11.20 14.27
C LEU A 387 0.41 -10.97 12.76
N LEU A 388 1.29 -11.57 11.95
CA LEU A 388 1.18 -11.55 10.50
C LEU A 388 -0.08 -12.28 9.99
N ALA A 389 -0.47 -13.38 10.65
CA ALA A 389 -1.73 -14.06 10.37
C ALA A 389 -2.94 -13.12 10.61
N LEU A 390 -2.93 -12.32 11.69
CA LEU A 390 -3.96 -11.31 11.89
C LEU A 390 -4.03 -10.29 10.76
N GLN A 391 -2.87 -9.84 10.28
CA GLN A 391 -2.80 -8.84 9.21
C GLN A 391 -3.46 -9.36 7.93
N SER A 392 -3.09 -10.57 7.51
CA SER A 392 -3.65 -11.26 6.34
C SER A 392 -5.10 -11.73 6.53
N GLY A 393 -5.65 -11.65 7.75
CA GLY A 393 -7.02 -12.06 8.04
C GLY A 393 -7.19 -13.56 8.26
N CYS A 394 -6.10 -14.32 8.35
CA CYS A 394 -6.10 -15.74 8.69
C CYS A 394 -6.30 -15.93 10.20
N GLY A 395 -7.00 -17.00 10.59
CA GLY A 395 -6.96 -17.46 11.98
C GLY A 395 -5.56 -17.92 12.36
N ALA A 396 -5.19 -17.84 13.65
CA ALA A 396 -3.89 -18.29 14.12
C ALA A 396 -3.98 -19.17 15.37
N CYS A 397 -3.06 -20.11 15.51
CA CYS A 397 -2.88 -20.92 16.71
C CYS A 397 -1.43 -20.91 17.14
N LEU A 398 -1.14 -20.56 18.40
CA LEU A 398 0.17 -20.78 19.02
C LEU A 398 0.16 -22.16 19.70
N LEU A 399 0.87 -23.12 19.12
CA LEU A 399 0.93 -24.49 19.64
C LEU A 399 2.14 -24.64 20.58
N GLU A 400 1.88 -24.81 21.87
CA GLU A 400 2.91 -24.88 22.90
C GLU A 400 2.51 -25.91 23.98
N SER A 401 3.26 -27.00 24.09
CA SER A 401 2.95 -28.09 25.02
C SER A 401 3.26 -27.70 26.47
N VAL A 402 4.26 -26.85 26.71
CA VAL A 402 4.70 -26.46 28.06
C VAL A 402 3.82 -25.33 28.62
N PRO A 403 3.06 -25.54 29.71
CA PRO A 403 2.10 -24.55 30.22
C PRO A 403 2.72 -23.19 30.54
N SER A 404 3.91 -23.16 31.15
CA SER A 404 4.58 -21.92 31.51
C SER A 404 5.08 -21.14 30.28
N ALA A 405 5.50 -21.84 29.22
CA ALA A 405 5.90 -21.23 27.96
C ALA A 405 4.67 -20.66 27.23
N ARG A 406 3.56 -21.40 27.22
CA ARG A 406 2.29 -20.97 26.62
C ARG A 406 1.79 -19.67 27.23
N GLN A 407 1.79 -19.58 28.57
CA GLN A 407 1.41 -18.36 29.28
C GLN A 407 2.30 -17.16 28.93
N ARG A 408 3.61 -17.38 28.76
CA ARG A 408 4.53 -16.33 28.29
C ARG A 408 4.20 -15.89 26.86
N GLY A 409 3.96 -16.83 25.96
CA GLY A 409 3.57 -16.54 24.58
C GLY A 409 2.27 -15.75 24.47
N GLU A 410 1.26 -16.09 25.29
CA GLU A 410 0.01 -15.32 25.37
C GLU A 410 0.21 -13.88 25.85
N ALA A 411 1.12 -13.67 26.81
CA ALA A 411 1.49 -12.33 27.26
C ALA A 411 2.20 -11.54 26.15
N LEU A 412 3.19 -12.16 25.48
CA LEU A 412 3.88 -11.56 24.34
C LEU A 412 2.93 -11.21 23.19
N LEU A 413 1.96 -12.07 22.90
CA LEU A 413 0.93 -11.83 21.89
C LEU A 413 0.06 -10.64 22.27
N ARG A 414 -0.38 -10.54 23.52
CA ARG A 414 -1.18 -9.41 24.02
C ARG A 414 -0.42 -8.09 23.86
N ASP A 415 0.85 -8.07 24.24
CA ASP A 415 1.71 -6.89 24.09
C ASP A 415 1.96 -6.58 22.62
N GLY A 416 2.13 -7.60 21.77
CA GLY A 416 2.28 -7.47 20.33
C GLY A 416 1.05 -6.83 19.66
N ILE A 417 -0.15 -7.27 20.03
CA ILE A 417 -1.41 -6.69 19.56
C ILE A 417 -1.52 -5.22 20.02
N ALA A 418 -1.18 -4.93 21.28
CA ALA A 418 -1.18 -3.56 21.79
C ALA A 418 -0.19 -2.66 21.02
N ARG A 419 1.01 -3.16 20.72
CA ARG A 419 1.99 -2.46 19.86
C ARG A 419 1.47 -2.25 18.44
N ALA A 420 0.80 -3.24 17.84
CA ALA A 420 0.21 -3.11 16.51
C ALA A 420 -0.85 -2.01 16.46
N VAL A 421 -1.69 -1.90 17.50
CA VAL A 421 -2.66 -0.80 17.64
C VAL A 421 -1.95 0.54 17.81
N HIS A 422 -0.97 0.61 18.71
CA HIS A 422 -0.20 1.82 18.94
C HIS A 422 0.53 2.29 17.67
N ASN A 423 1.10 1.38 16.89
CA ASN A 423 1.82 1.70 15.66
C ASN A 423 0.90 1.94 14.46
N GLY A 424 -0.42 1.81 14.62
CA GLY A 424 -1.41 2.14 13.60
C GLY A 424 -1.65 1.02 12.58
N TRP A 425 -1.12 -0.17 12.81
CA TRP A 425 -1.38 -1.37 12.00
C TRP A 425 -2.81 -1.89 12.18
N LEU A 426 -3.35 -1.77 13.41
CA LEU A 426 -4.73 -2.13 13.75
C LEU A 426 -5.39 -0.95 14.47
N ASN A 427 -6.72 -0.86 14.44
CA ASN A 427 -7.44 -0.10 15.46
C ASN A 427 -7.85 -1.02 16.61
N ALA A 428 -8.30 -0.44 17.72
CA ALA A 428 -8.69 -1.20 18.91
C ALA A 428 -9.83 -2.20 18.64
N LEU A 429 -10.82 -1.83 17.82
CA LEU A 429 -11.97 -2.68 17.48
C LEU A 429 -11.56 -3.83 16.54
N GLU A 430 -10.75 -3.55 15.53
CA GLU A 430 -10.15 -4.53 14.61
C GLU A 430 -9.30 -5.52 15.39
N ALA A 431 -8.43 -5.02 16.28
CA ALA A 431 -7.60 -5.85 17.14
C ALA A 431 -8.44 -6.76 18.03
N GLN A 432 -9.49 -6.23 18.67
CA GLN A 432 -10.40 -7.02 19.50
C GLN A 432 -11.16 -8.08 18.69
N ALA A 433 -11.65 -7.73 17.51
CA ALA A 433 -12.38 -8.67 16.64
C ALA A 433 -11.46 -9.78 16.13
N LYS A 434 -10.26 -9.42 15.64
CA LYS A 434 -9.27 -10.35 15.09
C LYS A 434 -8.60 -11.21 16.15
N ALA A 435 -8.40 -10.69 17.36
CA ALA A 435 -7.85 -11.46 18.47
C ALA A 435 -8.70 -12.69 18.84
N LYS A 436 -10.01 -12.68 18.56
CA LYS A 436 -10.87 -13.86 18.71
C LYS A 436 -10.48 -15.02 17.79
N GLY A 437 -9.82 -14.73 16.68
CA GLY A 437 -9.29 -15.71 15.74
C GLY A 437 -7.90 -16.24 16.11
N ILE A 438 -7.30 -15.77 17.21
CA ILE A 438 -6.05 -16.30 17.75
C ILE A 438 -6.32 -17.01 19.05
N PHE A 439 -5.76 -18.20 19.19
CA PHE A 439 -5.76 -18.92 20.45
C PHE A 439 -4.45 -19.68 20.63
N SER A 440 -4.17 -20.08 21.86
CA SER A 440 -3.07 -20.97 22.21
C SER A 440 -3.63 -22.39 22.42
N ALA A 441 -2.86 -23.41 22.05
CA ALA A 441 -3.25 -24.80 22.21
C ALA A 441 -2.14 -25.66 22.80
N ALA A 442 -2.53 -26.76 23.44
CA ALA A 442 -1.66 -27.83 23.91
C ALA A 442 -1.58 -28.97 22.88
N ALA A 443 -0.89 -30.07 23.23
CA ALA A 443 -0.61 -31.21 22.36
C ALA A 443 -1.85 -31.92 21.76
N GLU A 444 -3.04 -31.81 22.35
CA GLU A 444 -4.28 -32.41 21.80
C GLU A 444 -4.91 -31.62 20.63
N PHE A 445 -4.09 -30.88 19.89
CA PHE A 445 -4.55 -30.02 18.81
C PHE A 445 -4.86 -30.83 17.54
N ARG A 446 -6.05 -30.62 16.97
CA ARG A 446 -6.43 -31.23 15.69
C ARG A 446 -6.11 -30.32 14.51
N PHE A 447 -5.16 -30.78 13.70
CA PHE A 447 -4.81 -30.16 12.42
C PHE A 447 -5.89 -30.40 11.36
N ALA A 448 -6.04 -29.45 10.44
CA ALA A 448 -6.90 -29.52 9.28
C ALA A 448 -6.07 -29.44 7.99
N GLY A 449 -6.58 -30.00 6.87
CA GLY A 449 -5.84 -30.03 5.61
C GLY A 449 -5.51 -28.64 5.02
N ASN A 450 -6.26 -27.60 5.37
CA ASN A 450 -5.98 -26.22 4.95
C ASN A 450 -5.10 -25.43 5.94
N ASP A 451 -4.53 -26.08 6.95
CA ASP A 451 -3.59 -25.45 7.87
C ASP A 451 -2.23 -25.21 7.19
N LEU A 452 -1.62 -24.07 7.52
CA LEU A 452 -0.21 -23.79 7.29
C LEU A 452 0.50 -23.83 8.64
N VAL A 453 1.38 -24.81 8.82
CA VAL A 453 2.09 -25.05 10.08
C VAL A 453 3.51 -24.50 9.97
N ILE A 454 3.89 -23.59 10.87
CA ILE A 454 5.19 -22.92 10.89
C ILE A 454 5.93 -23.30 12.18
N VAL A 455 7.06 -23.99 12.04
CA VAL A 455 7.96 -24.30 13.14
C VAL A 455 8.93 -23.14 13.33
N ALA A 456 8.57 -22.21 14.21
CA ALA A 456 9.28 -20.95 14.42
C ALA A 456 10.21 -20.97 15.64
N ASP A 457 9.83 -21.64 16.71
CA ASP A 457 10.61 -21.70 17.94
C ASP A 457 11.85 -22.58 17.78
N LYS A 458 13.02 -22.05 18.18
CA LYS A 458 14.30 -22.76 18.11
C LYS A 458 14.28 -24.09 18.85
N SER A 459 13.54 -24.19 19.96
CA SER A 459 13.41 -25.42 20.74
C SER A 459 12.61 -26.52 20.00
N ALA A 460 11.74 -26.12 19.08
CA ALA A 460 10.90 -27.02 18.27
C ALA A 460 11.51 -27.37 16.90
N GLN A 461 12.63 -26.75 16.53
CA GLN A 461 13.30 -26.94 15.23
C GLN A 461 14.21 -28.19 15.17
N GLY A 462 14.22 -29.03 16.21
CA GLY A 462 14.99 -30.26 16.23
C GLY A 462 14.45 -31.33 15.26
N PRO A 463 15.31 -32.14 14.61
CA PRO A 463 14.91 -33.20 13.68
C PRO A 463 13.75 -34.07 14.16
N SER A 464 13.84 -34.62 15.37
CA SER A 464 12.81 -35.52 15.92
C SER A 464 11.47 -34.81 16.11
N ALA A 465 11.47 -33.56 16.57
CA ALA A 465 10.24 -32.80 16.78
C ALA A 465 9.54 -32.51 15.45
N ILE A 466 10.31 -32.13 14.42
CA ILE A 466 9.78 -31.88 13.07
C ILE A 466 9.19 -33.15 12.46
N LEU A 467 9.88 -34.30 12.60
CA LEU A 467 9.40 -35.59 12.06
C LEU A 467 8.14 -36.08 12.77
N THR A 468 8.09 -35.98 14.10
CA THR A 468 6.88 -36.32 14.87
C THR A 468 5.71 -35.45 14.42
N LEU A 469 5.91 -34.13 14.35
CA LEU A 469 4.87 -33.20 13.90
C LEU A 469 4.41 -33.54 12.48
N GLU A 470 5.33 -33.78 11.55
CA GLU A 470 4.99 -34.15 10.17
C GLU A 470 4.08 -35.38 10.11
N SER A 471 4.36 -36.40 10.92
CA SER A 471 3.54 -37.62 10.95
C SER A 471 2.10 -37.40 11.44
N GLU A 472 1.84 -36.36 12.23
CA GLU A 472 0.51 -36.02 12.76
C GLU A 472 -0.32 -35.13 11.81
N LEU A 473 0.33 -34.52 10.82
CA LEU A 473 -0.34 -33.60 9.90
C LEU A 473 -1.21 -34.33 8.86
N PRO A 474 -2.41 -33.82 8.51
CA PRO A 474 -3.20 -34.26 7.36
C PRO A 474 -2.46 -34.04 6.04
N LYS A 475 -2.65 -34.92 5.05
CA LYS A 475 -1.89 -34.94 3.78
C LYS A 475 -1.79 -33.59 3.06
N GLU A 476 -2.82 -32.75 3.16
CA GLU A 476 -2.92 -31.45 2.49
C GLU A 476 -2.33 -30.27 3.30
N ALA A 477 -2.05 -30.48 4.59
CA ALA A 477 -1.48 -29.46 5.47
C ALA A 477 -0.02 -29.18 5.09
N LEU A 478 0.36 -27.90 5.10
CA LEU A 478 1.69 -27.47 4.69
C LEU A 478 2.58 -27.31 5.91
N LEU A 479 3.76 -27.95 5.92
CA LEU A 479 4.76 -27.82 6.98
C LEU A 479 5.89 -26.90 6.51
N VAL A 480 6.11 -25.84 7.28
CA VAL A 480 7.17 -24.85 7.06
C VAL A 480 8.07 -24.81 8.28
N SER A 481 9.38 -24.91 8.07
CA SER A 481 10.38 -24.79 9.15
C SER A 481 11.29 -23.59 8.91
N LEU A 482 11.60 -22.85 9.97
CA LEU A 482 12.64 -21.81 9.90
C LEU A 482 14.06 -22.41 9.91
N ALA A 483 14.21 -23.65 10.38
CA ALA A 483 15.44 -24.42 10.22
C ALA A 483 15.47 -25.15 8.86
N PRO A 484 16.65 -25.28 8.22
CA PRO A 484 16.80 -26.03 6.98
C PRO A 484 16.34 -27.50 7.11
N LEU A 485 15.44 -27.93 6.23
CA LEU A 485 14.90 -29.30 6.20
C LEU A 485 15.71 -30.27 5.33
N GLY A 486 16.77 -29.82 4.65
CA GLY A 486 17.51 -30.61 3.65
C GLY A 486 17.93 -32.00 4.15
N ASN A 487 18.41 -32.07 5.39
CA ASN A 487 18.90 -33.30 6.02
C ASN A 487 17.78 -34.28 6.43
N LEU A 488 16.51 -33.87 6.37
CA LEU A 488 15.35 -34.66 6.77
C LEU A 488 14.52 -35.16 5.58
N THR A 489 14.88 -34.75 4.37
CA THR A 489 14.08 -34.99 3.15
C THR A 489 13.76 -36.47 2.90
N GLY A 490 14.67 -37.39 3.22
CA GLY A 490 14.46 -38.84 3.08
C GLY A 490 13.68 -39.51 4.22
N SER A 491 13.37 -38.78 5.30
CA SER A 491 12.72 -39.32 6.50
C SER A 491 11.26 -38.91 6.65
N PHE A 492 10.77 -37.99 5.81
CA PHE A 492 9.38 -37.56 5.83
C PHE A 492 8.45 -38.60 5.21
N ASN A 493 7.25 -38.75 5.78
CA ASN A 493 6.19 -39.57 5.18
C ASN A 493 5.60 -38.88 3.94
N HIS A 494 5.50 -37.55 3.98
CA HIS A 494 4.97 -36.72 2.91
C HIS A 494 5.91 -35.53 2.62
N PRO A 495 7.10 -35.77 2.04
CA PRO A 495 8.07 -34.72 1.76
C PRO A 495 7.54 -33.63 0.79
N GLU A 496 6.48 -33.93 0.03
CA GLU A 496 5.88 -33.02 -0.93
C GLU A 496 5.23 -31.76 -0.33
N ARG A 497 4.95 -31.77 0.97
CA ARG A 497 4.30 -30.68 1.71
C ARG A 497 5.23 -30.00 2.71
N CYS A 498 6.52 -30.29 2.63
CA CYS A 498 7.53 -29.75 3.54
C CYS A 498 8.40 -28.74 2.79
N LEU A 499 8.66 -27.57 3.38
CA LEU A 499 9.65 -26.62 2.88
C LEU A 499 10.26 -25.79 4.01
N SER A 500 11.44 -25.21 3.76
CA SER A 500 12.05 -24.27 4.70
C SER A 500 11.73 -22.81 4.32
N LEU A 501 11.62 -21.95 5.32
CA LEU A 501 11.47 -20.50 5.16
C LEU A 501 12.59 -19.81 5.92
N LEU A 502 13.53 -19.19 5.21
CA LEU A 502 14.51 -18.34 5.89
C LEU A 502 13.92 -16.95 6.06
N ALA A 503 13.85 -16.50 7.29
CA ALA A 503 13.41 -15.17 7.66
C ALA A 503 14.34 -14.59 8.72
N ALA A 504 14.64 -13.30 8.63
CA ALA A 504 15.28 -12.59 9.73
C ALA A 504 14.30 -12.49 10.91
N THR A 505 14.79 -12.69 12.14
CA THR A 505 14.00 -12.58 13.37
C THR A 505 14.42 -11.32 14.14
N PRO A 506 13.49 -10.50 14.67
CA PRO A 506 12.02 -10.65 14.61
C PRO A 506 11.44 -10.46 13.21
N VAL A 507 10.28 -11.07 12.96
CA VAL A 507 9.63 -11.05 11.63
C VAL A 507 8.52 -9.99 11.61
N SER A 508 8.53 -9.15 10.59
CA SER A 508 7.57 -8.08 10.43
C SER A 508 7.40 -7.73 8.95
N PRO A 509 6.30 -7.07 8.56
CA PRO A 509 6.11 -6.68 7.16
C PRO A 509 7.27 -5.83 6.67
N GLY A 510 7.69 -6.07 5.43
CA GLY A 510 8.89 -5.46 4.83
C GLY A 510 10.17 -6.26 5.07
N ASN A 511 10.18 -7.24 5.99
CA ASN A 511 11.32 -8.15 6.10
C ASN A 511 11.44 -9.06 4.88
N HIS A 512 12.69 -9.38 4.58
CA HIS A 512 13.06 -10.28 3.50
C HIS A 512 12.93 -11.74 3.94
N VAL A 513 12.37 -12.56 3.07
CA VAL A 513 12.23 -14.00 3.29
C VAL A 513 12.62 -14.80 2.05
N GLU A 514 13.17 -15.99 2.26
CA GLU A 514 13.56 -16.93 1.19
C GLU A 514 12.82 -18.25 1.37
N LEU A 515 12.08 -18.68 0.34
CA LEU A 515 11.45 -19.99 0.31
C LEU A 515 12.46 -21.00 -0.23
N ARG A 516 12.71 -22.06 0.54
CA ARG A 516 13.56 -23.18 0.14
C ARG A 516 12.72 -24.45 0.05
N PRO A 517 12.06 -24.70 -1.10
CA PRO A 517 11.44 -25.99 -1.36
C PRO A 517 12.50 -27.10 -1.36
N GLY A 518 12.13 -28.27 -0.84
CA GLY A 518 12.90 -29.50 -1.01
C GLY A 518 12.65 -30.13 -2.39
N PRO A 519 13.39 -31.21 -2.74
CA PRO A 519 13.30 -31.84 -4.06
C PRO A 519 11.88 -32.31 -4.44
N ALA A 520 11.12 -32.80 -3.45
CA ALA A 520 9.76 -33.31 -3.64
C ALA A 520 8.66 -32.25 -3.45
N THR A 521 8.98 -31.04 -2.96
CA THR A 521 7.98 -30.03 -2.60
C THR A 521 7.10 -29.66 -3.79
N ARG A 522 5.78 -29.79 -3.63
CA ARG A 522 4.82 -29.41 -4.68
C ARG A 522 4.78 -27.89 -4.87
N PRO A 523 4.94 -27.38 -6.11
CA PRO A 523 4.87 -25.94 -6.37
C PRO A 523 3.57 -25.28 -5.91
N ALA A 524 2.42 -25.98 -6.01
CA ALA A 524 1.14 -25.45 -5.57
C ALA A 524 1.10 -25.12 -4.05
N LEU A 525 1.80 -25.89 -3.23
CA LEU A 525 1.87 -25.65 -1.78
C LEU A 525 2.84 -24.50 -1.46
N ALA A 526 3.99 -24.45 -2.13
CA ALA A 526 4.90 -23.31 -2.03
C ALA A 526 4.24 -22.00 -2.52
N ALA A 527 3.37 -22.07 -3.54
CA ALA A 527 2.57 -20.95 -4.02
C ALA A 527 1.58 -20.46 -2.95
N ARG A 528 0.97 -21.37 -2.18
CA ARG A 528 0.09 -21.04 -1.05
C ARG A 528 0.83 -20.25 0.03
N LEU A 529 2.03 -20.71 0.40
CA LEU A 529 2.90 -19.97 1.34
C LEU A 529 3.30 -18.61 0.76
N ALA A 530 3.77 -18.57 -0.49
CA ALA A 530 4.19 -17.32 -1.14
C ALA A 530 3.07 -16.28 -1.20
N ARG A 531 1.84 -16.69 -1.53
CA ARG A 531 0.67 -15.79 -1.52
C ARG A 531 0.39 -15.25 -0.13
N TRP A 532 0.47 -16.09 0.90
CA TRP A 532 0.28 -15.64 2.28
C TRP A 532 1.38 -14.67 2.73
N LEU A 533 2.65 -14.96 2.43
CA LEU A 533 3.77 -14.08 2.73
C LEU A 533 3.61 -12.71 2.04
N ASP A 534 3.19 -12.68 0.77
CA ASP A 534 2.89 -11.42 0.06
C ASP A 534 1.73 -10.65 0.70
N ALA A 535 0.65 -11.34 1.09
CA ALA A 535 -0.48 -10.74 1.81
C ALA A 535 -0.06 -10.13 3.17
N CYS A 536 0.91 -10.76 3.84
CA CYS A 536 1.53 -10.25 5.07
C CYS A 536 2.50 -9.07 4.81
N GLY A 537 2.82 -8.76 3.54
CA GLY A 537 3.81 -7.75 3.18
C GLY A 537 5.26 -8.20 3.38
N LEU A 538 5.52 -9.51 3.49
CA LEU A 538 6.87 -10.07 3.49
C LEU A 538 7.42 -10.14 2.07
N LEU A 539 8.72 -9.86 1.93
CA LEU A 539 9.34 -9.64 0.63
C LEU A 539 10.21 -10.83 0.24
N LEU A 540 9.80 -11.59 -0.77
CA LEU A 540 10.65 -12.66 -1.32
C LEU A 540 11.99 -12.11 -1.79
N THR A 541 13.08 -12.79 -1.44
CA THR A 541 14.44 -12.48 -1.90
C THR A 541 14.72 -13.02 -3.29
N GLU A 542 14.19 -14.21 -3.62
CA GLU A 542 14.31 -14.88 -4.91
C GLU A 542 13.00 -15.60 -5.25
N ALA A 543 12.80 -15.92 -6.54
CA ALA A 543 11.77 -16.87 -6.92
C ALA A 543 12.21 -18.28 -6.51
N PRO A 544 11.34 -19.11 -5.89
CA PRO A 544 11.72 -20.44 -5.46
C PRO A 544 12.06 -21.31 -6.68
N VAL A 545 13.13 -22.09 -6.54
CA VAL A 545 13.58 -23.05 -7.55
C VAL A 545 13.11 -24.43 -7.15
N PHE A 546 12.38 -25.10 -8.04
CA PHE A 546 11.91 -26.48 -7.84
C PHE A 546 12.78 -27.44 -8.65
N ALA A 547 12.80 -28.71 -8.26
CA ALA A 547 13.47 -29.75 -9.05
C ALA A 547 12.76 -29.92 -10.40
N ALA A 548 13.49 -30.26 -11.45
CA ALA A 548 12.95 -30.37 -12.81
C ALA A 548 11.76 -31.35 -12.92
N GLU A 549 11.74 -32.40 -12.10
CA GLU A 549 10.68 -33.42 -12.07
C GLU A 549 9.39 -32.96 -11.36
N SER A 550 9.43 -31.86 -10.59
CA SER A 550 8.29 -31.33 -9.84
C SER A 550 7.67 -30.08 -10.46
N MET A 551 8.16 -29.62 -11.62
CA MET A 551 7.59 -28.49 -12.36
C MET A 551 6.42 -28.92 -13.27
N PRO A 552 5.19 -28.40 -13.09
CA PRO A 552 4.16 -28.48 -14.11
C PRO A 552 4.63 -27.77 -15.39
N ALA A 553 4.22 -28.27 -16.57
CA ALA A 553 4.60 -27.73 -17.88
C ALA A 553 4.37 -26.20 -18.05
N VAL A 554 3.51 -25.60 -17.23
CA VAL A 554 3.23 -24.15 -17.19
C VAL A 554 4.39 -23.32 -16.60
N PHE A 555 5.31 -23.92 -15.84
CA PHE A 555 6.40 -23.20 -15.17
C PHE A 555 7.74 -23.25 -15.92
N ALA A 556 7.84 -23.99 -17.03
CA ALA A 556 9.09 -24.26 -17.75
C ALA A 556 9.48 -23.19 -18.79
N ALA A 557 8.75 -22.06 -18.89
CA ALA A 557 8.98 -20.98 -19.86
C ALA A 557 9.45 -19.68 -19.21
#